data_AF-A0A2K9IZG5-F1
#
_entry.id   AF-A0A2K9IZG5-F1
#
_cell.length_a   1.000
_cell.length_b   1.000
_cell.length_c   1.000
_cell.angle_alpha   90.00
_cell.angle_beta   90.00
_cell.angle_gamma   90.00
#
_symmetry.space_group_name_H-M   'P 1'
#
loop_
_entity.id
_entity.type
_entity.pdbx_description
1 polymer ?
#
loop_
_entity_poly.entity_id
_entity_poly.type
_entity_poly.pdbx_seq_one_letter_code
_entity_poly.pdbx_strand_id
1 'polypeptide(L)'
;MDNMEVYYASEADDYYREEFIQRRNENMTNQNTRIVSGEVRFSFVNLLKPRENQYGGEPKYSATILLPKSDIVTKQKIDAAIEAAKAKGKAEKWNGVVPPNVAIPIHDGDGVKPSDGMPFGPECKGHWVFTASTGVDYPPKIVGPDLSPIMDATEVYSGMYGKIALNFSPYAFAGKKGVGVYISTNVQKTRDGEPLGASAPAADEDFAPVQPQQQPMQQQPMQNQGNPWAGNPMGGQQYQQQPPVQQQSPMQQQQQIDPITGQPVNGGVYGI
;
A
#
# COMPACT_ATOMS: atom_id res chain seq x y z
N MET A 1 3.67 -42.13 -58.77
CA MET A 1 3.78 -42.78 -57.46
C MET A 1 5.20 -42.53 -57.00
N ASP A 2 5.56 -41.50 -56.21
CA ASP A 2 4.77 -40.63 -55.36
C ASP A 2 5.57 -39.37 -55.00
N ASN A 3 5.31 -38.25 -55.67
CA ASN A 3 5.69 -36.92 -55.17
C ASN A 3 4.47 -36.16 -54.62
N MET A 4 3.30 -36.82 -54.60
CA MET A 4 2.05 -36.27 -54.10
C MET A 4 1.77 -36.77 -52.67
N GLU A 5 2.08 -38.04 -52.34
CA GLU A 5 1.95 -38.56 -50.96
C GLU A 5 2.87 -37.89 -49.94
N VAL A 6 4.08 -37.47 -50.33
CA VAL A 6 5.06 -36.86 -49.40
C VAL A 6 4.63 -35.44 -48.97
N TYR A 7 3.94 -34.70 -49.85
CA TYR A 7 3.42 -33.36 -49.53
C TYR A 7 2.20 -33.41 -48.61
N TYR A 8 1.33 -34.42 -48.76
CA TYR A 8 0.17 -34.60 -47.87
C TYR A 8 0.55 -35.05 -46.46
N ALA A 9 1.65 -35.81 -46.32
CA ALA A 9 2.14 -36.24 -45.01
C ALA A 9 2.66 -35.06 -44.15
N SER A 10 3.37 -34.08 -44.75
CA SER A 10 3.89 -32.92 -44.00
C SER A 10 2.80 -31.95 -43.55
N GLU A 11 1.76 -31.72 -44.37
CA GLU A 11 0.66 -30.83 -44.00
C GLU A 11 -0.25 -31.46 -42.92
N ALA A 12 -0.41 -32.79 -42.94
CA ALA A 12 -1.13 -33.51 -41.90
C ALA A 12 -0.39 -33.45 -40.56
N ASP A 13 0.93 -33.63 -40.56
CA ASP A 13 1.75 -33.56 -39.35
C ASP A 13 1.78 -32.15 -38.74
N ASP A 14 1.84 -31.09 -39.56
CA ASP A 14 1.76 -29.71 -39.10
C ASP A 14 0.36 -29.38 -38.54
N TYR A 15 -0.72 -29.84 -39.19
CA TYR A 15 -2.09 -29.70 -38.68
C TYR A 15 -2.29 -30.40 -37.33
N TYR A 16 -1.82 -31.65 -37.19
CA TYR A 16 -1.90 -32.36 -35.91
C TYR A 16 -1.05 -31.68 -34.85
N ARG A 17 0.14 -31.18 -35.19
CA ARG A 17 1.01 -30.45 -34.26
C ARG A 17 0.35 -29.16 -33.76
N GLU A 18 -0.29 -28.41 -34.64
CA GLU A 18 -1.08 -27.23 -34.28
C GLU A 18 -2.31 -27.62 -33.43
N GLU A 19 -3.07 -28.66 -33.78
CA GLU A 19 -4.17 -29.16 -32.94
C GLU A 19 -3.69 -29.64 -31.56
N PHE A 20 -2.54 -30.31 -31.46
CA PHE A 20 -1.95 -30.76 -30.20
C PHE A 20 -1.49 -29.59 -29.35
N ILE A 21 -0.89 -28.56 -29.95
CA ILE A 21 -0.51 -27.30 -29.27
C ILE A 21 -1.78 -26.56 -28.82
N GLN A 22 -2.80 -26.46 -29.66
CA GLN A 22 -4.09 -25.85 -29.35
C GLN A 22 -4.78 -26.58 -28.19
N ARG A 23 -4.92 -27.90 -28.27
CA ARG A 23 -5.52 -28.74 -27.21
C ARG A 23 -4.70 -28.73 -25.92
N ARG A 24 -3.37 -28.69 -26.01
CA ARG A 24 -2.49 -28.54 -24.84
C ARG A 24 -2.67 -27.17 -24.20
N ASN A 25 -2.74 -26.10 -24.99
CA ASN A 25 -2.97 -24.75 -24.51
C ASN A 25 -4.37 -24.58 -23.92
N GLU A 26 -5.40 -25.16 -24.54
CA GLU A 26 -6.79 -25.22 -24.05
C GLU A 26 -6.92 -26.02 -22.74
N ASN A 27 -6.24 -27.18 -22.65
CA ASN A 27 -6.21 -27.97 -21.42
C ASN A 27 -5.40 -27.28 -20.30
N MET A 28 -4.36 -26.53 -20.65
CA MET A 28 -3.62 -25.70 -19.68
C MET A 28 -4.51 -24.55 -19.17
N THR A 29 -5.34 -23.94 -20.01
CA THR A 29 -6.29 -22.90 -19.59
C THR A 29 -7.45 -23.44 -18.74
N ASN A 30 -7.89 -24.69 -18.96
CA ASN A 30 -8.99 -25.30 -18.20
C ASN A 30 -8.60 -25.80 -16.80
N GLN A 31 -7.31 -25.83 -16.46
CA GLN A 31 -6.81 -26.26 -15.14
C GLN A 31 -5.96 -25.21 -14.42
N ASN A 32 -5.68 -24.07 -15.07
CA ASN A 32 -4.82 -23.06 -14.48
C ASN A 32 -5.63 -22.09 -13.61
N THR A 33 -5.46 -22.21 -12.30
CA THR A 33 -6.04 -21.30 -11.30
C THR A 33 -5.24 -20.02 -11.07
N ARG A 34 -4.05 -19.90 -11.68
CA ARG A 34 -3.16 -18.76 -11.50
C ARG A 34 -3.17 -17.84 -12.71
N ILE A 35 -3.40 -16.55 -12.48
CA ILE A 35 -3.39 -15.53 -13.54
C ILE A 35 -2.55 -14.32 -13.12
N VAL A 36 -2.11 -13.54 -14.10
CA VAL A 36 -1.57 -12.19 -13.88
C VAL A 36 -2.56 -11.22 -14.49
N SER A 37 -2.97 -10.22 -13.71
CA SER A 37 -3.92 -9.20 -14.17
C SER A 37 -3.30 -8.27 -15.22
N GLY A 38 -4.17 -7.60 -15.97
CA GLY A 38 -3.86 -6.30 -16.57
C GLY A 38 -3.61 -5.22 -15.50
N GLU A 39 -3.58 -3.96 -15.91
CA GLU A 39 -3.44 -2.85 -14.97
C GLU A 39 -4.73 -2.68 -14.15
N VAL A 40 -4.57 -2.68 -12.84
CA VAL A 40 -5.63 -2.50 -11.85
C VAL A 40 -5.29 -1.32 -10.94
N ARG A 41 -6.30 -0.76 -10.28
CA ARG A 41 -6.10 0.17 -9.16
C ARG A 41 -6.20 -0.60 -7.85
N PHE A 42 -5.29 -0.32 -6.92
CA PHE A 42 -5.31 -0.95 -5.61
C PHE A 42 -6.01 -0.06 -4.57
N SER A 43 -6.76 -0.70 -3.66
CA SER A 43 -7.39 -0.07 -2.50
C SER A 43 -7.15 -0.94 -1.26
N PHE A 44 -7.24 -0.36 -0.06
CA PHE A 44 -6.96 -1.04 1.21
C PHE A 44 -5.66 -1.87 1.20
N VAL A 45 -4.58 -1.24 0.75
CA VAL A 45 -3.27 -1.88 0.55
C VAL A 45 -2.60 -2.20 1.88
N ASN A 46 -2.33 -3.49 2.11
CA ASN A 46 -1.55 -4.04 3.22
C ASN A 46 -0.50 -5.02 2.65
N LEU A 47 0.31 -4.57 1.69
CA LEU A 47 1.23 -5.44 0.95
C LEU A 47 2.64 -5.51 1.56
N LEU A 48 3.11 -4.44 2.21
CA LEU A 48 4.41 -4.41 2.89
C LEU A 48 4.32 -4.86 4.35
N LYS A 49 3.19 -4.60 5.00
CA LYS A 49 2.93 -4.99 6.39
C LYS A 49 1.58 -5.73 6.44
N PRO A 50 1.53 -6.94 7.01
CA PRO A 50 0.28 -7.66 7.15
C PRO A 50 -0.58 -6.97 8.21
N ARG A 51 -1.90 -7.07 8.05
CA ARG A 51 -2.87 -6.48 8.97
C ARG A 51 -3.88 -7.54 9.41
N GLU A 52 -4.28 -7.49 10.67
CA GLU A 52 -5.40 -8.28 11.16
C GLU A 52 -6.72 -7.78 10.55
N ASN A 53 -7.65 -8.71 10.32
CA ASN A 53 -8.99 -8.32 9.92
C ASN A 53 -9.72 -7.66 11.10
N GLN A 54 -10.71 -6.80 10.84
CA GLN A 54 -11.46 -6.08 11.87
C GLN A 54 -12.20 -7.00 12.85
N TYR A 55 -12.45 -8.25 12.46
CA TYR A 55 -13.09 -9.28 13.29
C TYR A 55 -12.08 -10.18 14.00
N GLY A 56 -10.80 -9.78 14.03
CA GLY A 56 -9.69 -10.58 14.54
C GLY A 56 -9.22 -11.67 13.56
N GLY A 57 -8.28 -12.49 14.03
CA GLY A 57 -7.65 -13.57 13.27
C GLY A 57 -6.23 -13.25 12.85
N GLU A 58 -5.58 -14.20 12.18
CA GLU A 58 -4.18 -14.07 11.79
C GLU A 58 -3.97 -12.86 10.84
N PRO A 59 -2.93 -12.05 11.08
CA PRO A 59 -2.55 -10.98 10.16
C PRO A 59 -2.33 -11.50 8.75
N LYS A 60 -2.75 -10.74 7.75
CA LYS A 60 -2.55 -11.10 6.33
C LYS A 60 -2.06 -9.94 5.51
N TYR A 61 -1.25 -10.26 4.51
CA TYR A 61 -1.04 -9.34 3.40
C TYR A 61 -2.30 -9.33 2.54
N SER A 62 -2.76 -8.14 2.17
CA SER A 62 -3.99 -8.02 1.40
C SER A 62 -4.02 -6.74 0.57
N ALA A 63 -4.81 -6.78 -0.49
CA ALA A 63 -5.22 -5.59 -1.22
C ALA A 63 -6.59 -5.85 -1.84
N THR A 64 -7.42 -4.81 -1.89
CA THR A 64 -8.62 -4.78 -2.73
C THR A 64 -8.21 -4.32 -4.13
N ILE A 65 -8.60 -5.11 -5.11
CA ILE A 65 -8.33 -4.91 -6.52
C ILE A 65 -9.56 -4.30 -7.18
N LEU A 66 -9.34 -3.19 -7.87
CA LEU A 66 -10.31 -2.54 -8.73
C LEU A 66 -9.88 -2.81 -10.17
N LEU A 67 -10.51 -3.79 -10.81
CA LEU A 67 -10.27 -4.15 -12.20
C LEU A 67 -11.24 -3.37 -13.10
N PRO A 68 -10.78 -2.50 -14.01
CA PRO A 68 -11.69 -1.77 -14.90
C PRO A 68 -12.57 -2.73 -15.70
N LYS A 69 -13.87 -2.44 -15.82
CA LYS A 69 -14.80 -3.26 -16.63
C LYS A 69 -14.43 -3.29 -18.10
N SER A 70 -13.63 -2.33 -18.58
CA SER A 70 -13.06 -2.31 -19.93
C SER A 70 -12.00 -3.39 -20.17
N ASP A 71 -11.35 -3.92 -19.13
CA ASP A 71 -10.39 -5.02 -19.25
C ASP A 71 -11.10 -6.37 -19.27
N ILE A 72 -11.73 -6.64 -20.41
CA ILE A 72 -12.46 -7.88 -20.68
C ILE A 72 -11.51 -9.09 -20.67
N VAL A 73 -10.26 -8.91 -21.10
CA VAL A 73 -9.27 -9.99 -21.19
C VAL A 73 -8.92 -10.52 -19.80
N THR A 74 -8.64 -9.64 -18.85
CA THR A 74 -8.36 -10.05 -17.47
C THR A 74 -9.60 -10.64 -16.82
N LYS A 75 -10.79 -10.09 -17.06
CA LYS A 75 -12.04 -10.65 -16.52
C LYS A 75 -12.29 -12.08 -17.02
N GLN A 76 -12.09 -12.36 -18.31
CA GLN A 76 -12.21 -13.71 -18.88
C GLN A 76 -11.19 -14.68 -18.25
N LYS A 77 -9.95 -14.24 -18.03
CA LYS A 77 -8.94 -15.06 -17.32
C LYS A 77 -9.35 -15.38 -15.90
N ILE A 78 -9.94 -14.42 -15.19
CA ILE A 78 -10.48 -14.62 -13.83
C ILE A 78 -11.62 -15.66 -13.86
N ASP A 79 -12.56 -15.53 -14.80
CA ASP A 79 -13.69 -16.45 -14.91
C ASP A 79 -13.23 -17.88 -15.22
N ALA A 80 -12.28 -18.05 -16.15
CA ALA A 80 -11.68 -19.35 -16.45
C ALA A 80 -10.96 -19.95 -15.22
N ALA A 81 -10.22 -19.13 -14.47
CA ALA A 81 -9.53 -19.57 -13.25
C ALA A 81 -10.51 -19.98 -12.14
N ILE A 82 -11.68 -19.33 -12.04
CA ILE A 82 -12.76 -19.71 -11.11
C ILE A 82 -13.37 -21.06 -11.50
N GLU A 83 -13.63 -21.31 -12.79
CA GLU A 83 -14.12 -22.61 -13.25
C GLU A 83 -13.11 -23.72 -13.00
N ALA A 84 -11.81 -23.47 -13.27
CA ALA A 84 -10.73 -24.39 -12.90
C ALA A 84 -10.69 -24.65 -11.38
N ALA A 85 -10.87 -23.62 -10.55
CA ALA A 85 -10.93 -23.75 -9.10
C ALA A 85 -12.15 -24.55 -8.63
N LYS A 86 -13.31 -24.44 -9.31
CA LYS A 86 -14.49 -25.26 -9.04
C LYS A 86 -14.25 -26.72 -9.39
N ALA A 87 -13.61 -27.01 -10.52
CA ALA A 87 -13.24 -28.37 -10.91
C ALA A 87 -12.29 -29.00 -9.88
N LYS A 88 -11.27 -28.25 -9.44
CA LYS A 88 -10.38 -28.64 -8.34
C LYS A 88 -11.15 -28.86 -7.03
N GLY A 89 -12.09 -27.98 -6.72
CA GLY A 89 -12.93 -28.06 -5.53
C GLY A 89 -13.79 -29.32 -5.50
N LYS A 90 -14.38 -29.68 -6.64
CA LYS A 90 -15.13 -30.94 -6.82
C LYS A 90 -14.27 -32.14 -6.46
N ALA A 91 -13.04 -32.20 -6.99
CA ALA A 91 -12.13 -33.32 -6.81
C ALA A 91 -11.55 -33.42 -5.38
N GLU A 92 -11.15 -32.29 -4.79
CA GLU A 92 -10.29 -32.29 -3.59
C GLU A 92 -10.96 -31.79 -2.31
N LYS A 93 -12.04 -30.99 -2.40
CA LYS A 93 -12.59 -30.25 -1.24
C LYS A 93 -14.08 -30.48 -0.98
N TRP A 94 -14.85 -30.85 -2.00
CA TRP A 94 -16.31 -30.87 -1.94
C TRP A 94 -16.95 -32.25 -2.12
N ASN A 95 -16.16 -33.32 -1.95
CA ASN A 95 -16.61 -34.72 -2.00
C ASN A 95 -17.27 -35.09 -3.33
N GLY A 96 -16.68 -34.69 -4.46
CA GLY A 96 -17.15 -35.05 -5.79
C GLY A 96 -18.31 -34.22 -6.33
N VAL A 97 -18.88 -33.30 -5.54
CA VAL A 97 -20.05 -32.48 -5.94
C VAL A 97 -19.76 -30.99 -5.80
N VAL A 98 -19.95 -30.24 -6.89
CA VAL A 98 -19.88 -28.77 -6.85
C VAL A 98 -21.15 -28.25 -6.17
N PRO A 99 -21.05 -27.40 -5.13
CA PRO A 99 -22.22 -26.80 -4.49
C PRO A 99 -23.10 -26.03 -5.50
N PRO A 100 -24.43 -26.05 -5.36
CA PRO A 100 -25.32 -25.28 -6.25
C PRO A 100 -25.00 -23.78 -6.23
N ASN A 101 -24.65 -23.26 -5.05
CA ASN A 101 -24.22 -21.88 -4.84
C ASN A 101 -22.76 -21.89 -4.40
N VAL A 102 -21.85 -21.54 -5.31
CA VAL A 102 -20.42 -21.36 -5.00
C VAL A 102 -20.20 -19.90 -4.68
N ALA A 103 -19.72 -19.59 -3.47
CA ALA A 103 -19.35 -18.22 -3.13
C ALA A 103 -18.14 -17.77 -3.97
N ILE A 104 -18.32 -16.70 -4.73
CA ILE A 104 -17.29 -16.09 -5.59
C ILE A 104 -17.13 -14.63 -5.15
N PRO A 105 -15.92 -14.19 -4.76
CA PRO A 105 -15.68 -12.87 -4.18
C PRO A 105 -15.35 -11.82 -5.25
N ILE A 106 -15.99 -11.90 -6.42
CA ILE A 106 -15.88 -10.89 -7.49
C ILE A 106 -17.20 -10.12 -7.52
N HIS A 107 -17.14 -8.81 -7.26
CA HIS A 107 -18.31 -7.97 -7.07
C HIS A 107 -18.39 -6.86 -8.10
N ASP A 108 -19.60 -6.41 -8.40
CA ASP A 108 -19.83 -5.26 -9.25
C ASP A 108 -19.73 -3.97 -8.42
N GLY A 109 -18.69 -3.17 -8.67
CA GLY A 109 -18.47 -1.89 -7.98
C GLY A 109 -19.49 -0.79 -8.31
N ASP A 110 -20.30 -0.97 -9.36
CA ASP A 110 -21.43 -0.08 -9.64
C ASP A 110 -22.64 -0.38 -8.75
N GLY A 111 -22.70 -1.58 -8.19
CA GLY A 111 -23.79 -2.06 -7.32
C GLY A 111 -23.57 -1.81 -5.83
N VAL A 112 -24.06 -2.75 -5.04
CA VAL A 112 -24.03 -2.73 -3.57
C VAL A 112 -23.13 -3.82 -3.02
N LYS A 113 -22.55 -3.56 -1.84
CA LYS A 113 -21.74 -4.53 -1.12
C LYS A 113 -22.60 -5.70 -0.61
N PRO A 114 -22.18 -6.96 -0.79
CA PRO A 114 -22.94 -8.10 -0.27
C PRO A 114 -23.02 -8.18 1.26
N SER A 115 -22.15 -7.45 1.98
CA SER A 115 -22.08 -7.48 3.44
C SER A 115 -23.22 -6.72 4.12
N ASP A 116 -23.55 -5.53 3.63
CA ASP A 116 -24.44 -4.57 4.29
C ASP A 116 -25.47 -3.94 3.35
N GLY A 117 -25.42 -4.24 2.04
CA GLY A 117 -26.31 -3.65 1.03
C GLY A 117 -26.01 -2.17 0.73
N MET A 118 -24.97 -1.60 1.30
CA MET A 118 -24.58 -0.22 1.02
C MET A 118 -23.85 -0.14 -0.33
N PRO A 119 -23.96 0.98 -1.08
CA PRO A 119 -23.19 1.17 -2.31
C PRO A 119 -21.69 0.99 -2.07
N PHE A 120 -20.98 0.51 -3.09
CA PHE A 120 -19.52 0.65 -3.11
C PHE A 120 -19.11 2.12 -3.18
N GLY A 121 -17.90 2.43 -2.70
CA GLY A 121 -17.35 3.78 -2.75
C GLY A 121 -17.20 4.31 -4.18
N PRO A 122 -17.08 5.63 -4.37
CA PRO A 122 -16.98 6.25 -5.69
C PRO A 122 -15.79 5.72 -6.51
N GLU A 123 -14.70 5.32 -5.86
CA GLU A 123 -13.52 4.74 -6.47
C GLU A 123 -13.78 3.38 -7.15
N CYS A 124 -14.84 2.68 -6.75
CA CYS A 124 -15.21 1.37 -7.29
C CYS A 124 -16.07 1.44 -8.56
N LYS A 125 -16.59 2.62 -8.93
CA LYS A 125 -17.48 2.77 -10.10
C LYS A 125 -16.76 2.39 -11.39
N GLY A 126 -17.44 1.64 -12.26
CA GLY A 126 -16.89 1.11 -13.50
C GLY A 126 -15.87 -0.03 -13.32
N HIS A 127 -15.73 -0.59 -12.12
CA HIS A 127 -14.76 -1.65 -11.81
C HIS A 127 -15.43 -2.93 -11.29
N TRP A 128 -14.79 -4.06 -11.56
CA TRP A 128 -14.94 -5.28 -10.77
C TRP A 128 -14.11 -5.16 -9.50
N VAL A 129 -14.70 -5.48 -8.35
CA VAL A 129 -14.10 -5.32 -7.02
C VAL A 129 -13.92 -6.68 -6.36
N PHE A 130 -12.69 -6.97 -5.91
CA PHE A 130 -12.40 -8.19 -5.17
C PHE A 130 -11.17 -8.02 -4.28
N THR A 131 -11.08 -8.76 -3.18
CA THR A 131 -9.92 -8.71 -2.27
C THR A 131 -9.10 -9.97 -2.41
N ALA A 132 -7.80 -9.81 -2.63
CA ALA A 132 -6.83 -10.89 -2.58
C ALA A 132 -6.03 -10.83 -1.27
N SER A 133 -5.72 -12.00 -0.70
CA SER A 133 -4.90 -12.07 0.52
C SER A 133 -3.91 -13.23 0.49
N THR A 134 -2.88 -13.15 1.32
CA THR A 134 -1.94 -14.25 1.60
C THR A 134 -1.48 -14.17 3.05
N GLY A 135 -1.09 -15.32 3.61
CA GLY A 135 -0.60 -15.42 4.98
C GLY A 135 0.77 -14.77 5.18
N VAL A 136 1.14 -14.54 6.44
CA VAL A 136 2.43 -13.90 6.79
C VAL A 136 3.65 -14.69 6.32
N ASP A 137 3.54 -16.01 6.20
CA ASP A 137 4.64 -16.90 5.77
C ASP A 137 4.98 -16.77 4.28
N TYR A 138 4.09 -16.14 3.50
CA TYR A 138 4.21 -16.00 2.05
C TYR A 138 4.08 -14.52 1.66
N PRO A 139 5.00 -13.65 2.11
CA PRO A 139 4.95 -12.23 1.79
C PRO A 139 5.05 -12.01 0.28
N PRO A 140 4.21 -11.14 -0.30
CA PRO A 140 4.28 -10.85 -1.72
C PRO A 140 5.55 -10.08 -2.04
N LYS A 141 6.17 -10.39 -3.19
CA LYS A 141 7.27 -9.59 -3.73
C LYS A 141 6.70 -8.39 -4.45
N ILE A 142 7.13 -7.19 -4.07
CA ILE A 142 6.65 -5.95 -4.65
C ILE A 142 7.78 -5.35 -5.47
N VAL A 143 7.50 -5.04 -6.73
CA VAL A 143 8.47 -4.52 -7.68
C VAL A 143 7.94 -3.30 -8.43
N GLY A 144 8.85 -2.47 -8.92
CA GLY A 144 8.53 -1.36 -9.80
C GLY A 144 8.36 -1.75 -11.26
N PRO A 145 8.18 -0.75 -12.15
CA PRO A 145 8.05 -0.97 -13.60
C PRO A 145 9.27 -1.67 -14.22
N ASP A 146 10.46 -1.42 -13.67
CA ASP A 146 11.76 -1.97 -14.04
C ASP A 146 12.09 -3.32 -13.36
N LEU A 147 11.14 -3.86 -12.59
CA LEU A 147 11.28 -5.06 -11.77
C LEU A 147 12.25 -4.93 -10.58
N SER A 148 12.68 -3.71 -10.25
CA SER A 148 13.44 -3.45 -9.02
C SER A 148 12.54 -3.61 -7.79
N PRO A 149 13.02 -4.26 -6.70
CA PRO A 149 12.23 -4.39 -5.47
C PRO A 149 11.86 -3.04 -4.87
N ILE A 150 10.61 -2.91 -4.41
CA ILE A 150 10.13 -1.73 -3.66
C ILE A 150 9.92 -2.14 -2.20
N MET A 151 10.60 -1.44 -1.29
CA MET A 151 10.47 -1.63 0.16
C MET A 151 9.93 -0.39 0.89
N ASP A 152 9.89 0.76 0.20
CA ASP A 152 9.39 2.01 0.76
C ASP A 152 7.86 1.98 0.83
N ALA A 153 7.33 2.28 2.02
CA ALA A 153 5.90 2.39 2.27
C ALA A 153 5.26 3.62 1.60
N THR A 154 6.06 4.64 1.25
CA THR A 154 5.56 5.80 0.49
C THR A 154 5.24 5.44 -0.96
N GLU A 155 5.96 4.46 -1.52
CA GLU A 155 5.78 3.99 -2.89
C GLU A 155 4.60 3.03 -3.04
N VAL A 156 4.22 2.32 -1.96
CA VAL A 156 3.19 1.27 -1.96
C VAL A 156 2.00 1.70 -1.11
N TYR A 157 0.99 2.29 -1.76
CA TYR A 157 -0.17 2.89 -1.09
C TYR A 157 -1.48 2.58 -1.80
N SER A 158 -2.59 2.72 -1.07
CA SER A 158 -3.94 2.64 -1.64
C SER A 158 -4.14 3.79 -2.63
N GLY A 159 -4.54 3.49 -3.86
CA GLY A 159 -4.69 4.47 -4.94
C GLY A 159 -3.70 4.28 -6.09
N MET A 160 -2.56 3.62 -5.84
CA MET A 160 -1.58 3.29 -6.88
C MET A 160 -2.14 2.29 -7.91
N TYR A 161 -1.51 2.25 -9.07
CA TYR A 161 -1.84 1.30 -10.14
C TYR A 161 -0.75 0.26 -10.33
N GLY A 162 -1.15 -0.91 -10.79
CA GLY A 162 -0.20 -1.97 -11.07
C GLY A 162 -0.81 -3.27 -11.56
N LYS A 163 -0.01 -4.32 -11.54
CA LYS A 163 -0.41 -5.68 -11.91
C LYS A 163 -0.19 -6.62 -10.73
N ILE A 164 -0.99 -7.66 -10.64
CA ILE A 164 -0.91 -8.62 -9.55
C ILE A 164 -1.03 -10.05 -10.06
N ALA A 165 -0.17 -10.92 -9.55
CA ALA A 165 -0.30 -12.36 -9.72
C ALA A 165 -1.31 -12.91 -8.71
N LEU A 166 -2.40 -13.48 -9.21
CA LEU A 166 -3.51 -13.99 -8.43
C LEU A 166 -3.61 -15.51 -8.58
N ASN A 167 -4.09 -16.18 -7.54
CA ASN A 167 -4.47 -17.58 -7.60
C ASN A 167 -5.87 -17.79 -6.99
N PHE A 168 -6.68 -18.60 -7.67
CA PHE A 168 -8.05 -18.92 -7.28
C PHE A 168 -8.08 -20.34 -6.70
N SER A 169 -8.47 -20.48 -5.43
CA SER A 169 -8.49 -21.82 -4.80
C SER A 169 -9.84 -22.13 -4.17
N PRO A 170 -10.34 -23.37 -4.29
CA PRO A 170 -11.53 -23.79 -3.59
C PRO A 170 -11.27 -23.84 -2.09
N TYR A 171 -12.26 -23.41 -1.31
CA TYR A 171 -12.26 -23.57 0.14
C TYR A 171 -13.53 -24.30 0.60
N ALA A 172 -13.40 -24.94 1.77
CA ALA A 172 -14.50 -25.44 2.58
C ALA A 172 -14.14 -25.10 4.02
N PHE A 173 -14.81 -24.11 4.61
CA PHE A 173 -14.49 -23.60 5.94
C PHE A 173 -15.76 -23.20 6.67
N ALA A 174 -15.92 -23.64 7.92
CA ALA A 174 -17.09 -23.37 8.76
C ALA A 174 -18.44 -23.60 8.03
N GLY A 175 -18.54 -24.71 7.29
CA GLY A 175 -19.74 -25.06 6.51
C GLY A 175 -19.94 -24.28 5.21
N LYS A 176 -19.15 -23.23 4.94
CA LYS A 176 -19.18 -22.46 3.69
C LYS A 176 -18.22 -23.06 2.67
N LYS A 177 -18.67 -23.15 1.42
CA LYS A 177 -17.87 -23.61 0.28
C LYS A 177 -17.84 -22.51 -0.78
N GLY A 178 -16.68 -22.29 -1.39
CA GLY A 178 -16.50 -21.20 -2.35
C GLY A 178 -15.12 -21.21 -2.98
N VAL A 179 -14.83 -20.20 -3.77
CA VAL A 179 -13.51 -19.95 -4.36
C VAL A 179 -12.94 -18.70 -3.70
N GLY A 180 -11.76 -18.81 -3.09
CA GLY A 180 -11.02 -17.68 -2.55
C GLY A 180 -10.06 -17.10 -3.59
N VAL A 181 -9.75 -15.82 -3.45
CA VAL A 181 -8.73 -15.14 -4.28
C VAL A 181 -7.51 -14.86 -3.40
N TYR A 182 -6.37 -15.33 -3.86
CA TYR A 182 -5.12 -15.27 -3.12
C TYR A 182 -4.08 -14.49 -3.91
N ILE A 183 -3.26 -13.73 -3.20
CA ILE A 183 -2.05 -13.16 -3.79
C ILE A 183 -1.10 -14.33 -4.02
N SER A 184 -0.72 -14.59 -5.28
CA SER A 184 0.08 -15.76 -5.61
C SER A 184 1.54 -15.56 -5.22
N THR A 185 2.20 -14.55 -5.78
CA THR A 185 3.64 -14.34 -5.58
C THR A 185 4.08 -12.89 -5.65
N ASN A 186 3.59 -12.13 -6.65
CA ASN A 186 4.17 -10.84 -7.01
C ASN A 186 3.11 -9.76 -7.22
N VAL A 187 3.48 -8.53 -6.90
CA VAL A 187 2.78 -7.30 -7.25
C VAL A 187 3.77 -6.37 -7.96
N GLN A 188 3.38 -5.82 -9.10
CA GLN A 188 4.17 -4.84 -9.83
C GLN A 188 3.45 -3.49 -9.79
N LYS A 189 4.04 -2.48 -9.16
CA LYS A 189 3.59 -1.08 -9.33
C LYS A 189 3.92 -0.65 -10.76
N THR A 190 2.94 -0.09 -11.47
CA THR A 190 3.15 0.43 -12.83
C THR A 190 3.22 1.95 -12.84
N ARG A 191 2.43 2.64 -12.01
CA ARG A 191 2.42 4.10 -11.89
C ARG A 191 1.69 4.54 -10.63
N ASP A 192 1.91 5.81 -10.28
CA ASP A 192 1.16 6.49 -9.23
C ASP A 192 -0.30 6.78 -9.63
N GLY A 193 -1.10 7.06 -8.61
CA GLY A 193 -2.48 7.49 -8.73
C GLY A 193 -2.87 8.31 -7.50
N GLU A 194 -4.03 8.96 -7.56
CA GLU A 194 -4.55 9.69 -6.40
C GLU A 194 -4.67 8.74 -5.19
N PRO A 195 -4.06 9.08 -4.04
CA PRO A 195 -4.18 8.29 -2.83
C PRO A 195 -5.65 8.06 -2.44
N LEU A 196 -5.95 6.84 -1.97
CA LEU A 196 -7.27 6.41 -1.53
C LEU A 196 -7.24 6.09 -0.04
N GLY A 197 -8.21 6.62 0.70
CA GLY A 197 -8.29 6.49 2.16
C GLY A 197 -8.34 7.86 2.82
N ALA A 198 -8.51 7.89 4.14
CA ALA A 198 -8.40 9.14 4.88
C ALA A 198 -6.97 9.66 4.75
N SER A 199 -6.77 10.73 3.98
CA SER A 199 -5.58 11.56 4.11
C SER A 199 -5.47 11.95 5.59
N ALA A 200 -4.27 11.85 6.16
CA ALA A 200 -4.02 12.57 7.40
C ALA A 200 -4.36 14.06 7.15
N PRO A 201 -4.99 14.75 8.11
CA PRO A 201 -5.17 16.20 8.02
C PRO A 201 -3.84 16.85 7.69
N ALA A 202 -3.88 17.97 6.97
CA ALA A 202 -2.66 18.71 6.71
C ALA A 202 -2.07 19.19 8.05
N ALA A 203 -0.75 19.27 8.16
CA ALA A 203 -0.11 19.58 9.45
C ALA A 203 -0.52 20.95 10.02
N ASP A 204 -0.96 21.88 9.15
CA ASP A 204 -1.51 23.18 9.53
C ASP A 204 -2.98 23.12 10.00
N GLU A 205 -3.70 22.04 9.73
CA GLU A 205 -4.99 21.72 10.33
C GLU A 205 -4.82 21.17 11.76
N ASP A 206 -3.70 20.46 12.03
CA ASP A 206 -3.40 19.86 13.34
C ASP A 206 -2.56 20.77 14.26
N PHE A 207 -1.66 21.58 13.68
CA PHE A 207 -0.64 22.32 14.43
C PHE A 207 -0.56 23.79 14.02
N ALA A 208 -0.66 24.69 15.00
CA ALA A 208 -0.35 26.11 14.81
C ALA A 208 1.18 26.33 14.77
N PRO A 209 1.71 27.26 13.95
CA PRO A 209 3.13 27.60 13.96
C PRO A 209 3.58 28.10 15.34
N VAL A 210 4.59 27.45 15.92
CA VAL A 210 5.20 27.92 17.17
C VAL A 210 6.04 29.16 16.85
N GLN A 211 5.57 30.33 17.30
CA GLN A 211 6.37 31.55 17.22
C GLN A 211 7.57 31.44 18.18
N PRO A 212 8.79 31.80 17.76
CA PRO A 212 9.91 31.89 18.68
C PRO A 212 9.59 32.93 19.76
N GLN A 213 9.46 32.48 21.00
CA GLN A 213 9.26 33.38 22.13
C GLN A 213 10.52 34.25 22.26
N GLN A 214 10.41 35.53 21.88
CA GLN A 214 11.47 36.50 22.07
C GLN A 214 11.76 36.59 23.57
N GLN A 215 12.92 36.10 24.00
CA GLN A 215 13.38 36.32 25.36
C GLN A 215 13.53 37.84 25.57
N PRO A 216 12.98 38.41 26.66
CA PRO A 216 13.14 39.82 26.93
C PRO A 216 14.63 40.13 27.06
N MET A 217 15.13 40.93 26.11
CA MET A 217 16.51 41.41 26.12
C MET A 217 16.67 42.32 27.33
N GLN A 218 17.28 41.83 28.41
CA GLN A 218 17.60 42.63 29.58
C GLN A 218 18.59 43.71 29.17
N GLN A 219 18.16 44.97 29.19
CA GLN A 219 19.02 46.12 28.94
C GLN A 219 20.05 46.22 30.08
N GLN A 220 21.33 46.03 29.74
CA GLN A 220 22.41 46.38 30.66
C GLN A 220 22.49 47.92 30.75
N PRO A 221 22.53 48.50 31.95
CA PRO A 221 22.62 49.95 32.10
C PRO A 221 23.98 50.46 31.60
N MET A 222 23.92 51.34 30.60
CA MET A 222 25.08 52.00 30.01
C MET A 222 25.63 53.04 30.99
N GLN A 223 26.84 52.81 31.51
CA GLN A 223 27.54 53.79 32.35
C GLN A 223 28.06 54.94 31.47
N ASN A 224 27.52 56.12 31.71
CA ASN A 224 27.91 57.37 31.07
C ASN A 224 29.20 57.89 31.71
N GLN A 225 30.36 57.61 31.09
CA GLN A 225 31.62 58.28 31.41
C GLN A 225 31.80 59.45 30.42
N GLY A 226 31.58 60.66 30.92
CA GLY A 226 31.97 61.87 30.23
C GLY A 226 33.48 62.09 30.32
N ASN A 227 34.09 62.54 29.22
CA ASN A 227 35.12 63.58 29.31
C ASN A 227 35.30 64.31 27.95
N PRO A 228 35.65 65.62 27.97
CA PRO A 228 35.69 66.47 26.78
C PRO A 228 37.12 66.81 26.34
N TRP A 229 37.44 66.76 25.04
CA TRP A 229 38.24 67.81 24.36
C TRP A 229 38.43 67.54 22.85
N ALA A 230 38.68 68.64 22.16
CA ALA A 230 38.78 68.90 20.72
C ALA A 230 39.71 68.01 19.87
N GLY A 231 39.44 67.97 18.55
CA GLY A 231 40.46 67.73 17.53
C GLY A 231 39.96 67.06 16.24
N ASN A 232 40.08 67.76 15.11
CA ASN A 232 39.79 67.29 13.75
C ASN A 232 41.00 66.45 13.18
N PRO A 233 41.01 66.01 11.90
CA PRO A 233 40.68 64.66 11.41
C PRO A 233 41.90 63.90 10.80
N MET A 234 41.85 62.56 10.63
CA MET A 234 42.54 61.80 9.55
C MET A 234 42.38 60.27 9.68
N GLY A 235 42.05 59.62 8.56
CA GLY A 235 42.78 58.45 8.02
C GLY A 235 42.61 57.05 8.63
N GLY A 236 42.37 56.06 7.74
CA GLY A 236 42.81 54.67 7.86
C GLY A 236 41.90 53.73 8.65
N GLN A 237 41.24 52.74 8.03
CA GLN A 237 41.77 51.41 7.64
C GLN A 237 41.62 50.33 8.74
N GLN A 238 41.17 49.16 8.26
CA GLN A 238 41.31 47.79 8.80
C GLN A 238 40.28 47.28 9.83
N TYR A 239 39.33 46.51 9.29
CA TYR A 239 38.59 45.48 10.03
C TYR A 239 39.42 44.20 10.06
N GLN A 240 39.78 43.72 11.25
CA GLN A 240 40.17 42.33 11.50
C GLN A 240 39.05 41.67 12.31
N GLN A 241 38.48 40.60 11.73
CA GLN A 241 37.45 39.78 12.37
C GLN A 241 38.12 38.76 13.32
N GLN A 242 37.67 38.69 14.58
CA GLN A 242 37.95 37.58 15.49
C GLN A 242 36.81 36.56 15.46
N PRO A 243 37.09 35.25 15.62
CA PRO A 243 36.07 34.21 15.55
C PRO A 243 35.18 34.16 16.81
N PRO A 244 33.91 33.73 16.70
CA PRO A 244 32.98 33.70 17.83
C PRO A 244 33.30 32.56 18.81
N VAL A 245 33.32 32.90 20.09
CA VAL A 245 33.40 31.97 21.22
C VAL A 245 32.01 31.36 21.45
N GLN A 246 31.91 30.03 21.44
CA GLN A 246 30.68 29.30 21.79
C GLN A 246 30.35 29.51 23.27
N GLN A 247 29.20 30.12 23.56
CA GLN A 247 28.62 30.15 24.90
C GLN A 247 27.75 28.90 25.13
N GLN A 248 28.08 28.12 26.16
CA GLN A 248 27.23 27.07 26.70
C GLN A 248 26.00 27.67 27.39
N SER A 249 24.82 27.16 27.05
CA SER A 249 23.55 27.55 27.67
C SER A 249 23.39 26.90 29.06
N PRO A 250 22.90 27.63 30.08
CA PRO A 250 22.60 27.04 31.38
C PRO A 250 21.31 26.20 31.33
N MET A 251 21.32 25.01 31.96
CA MET A 251 20.13 24.18 32.15
C MET A 251 19.09 24.92 33.01
N GLN A 252 17.88 25.07 32.50
CA GLN A 252 16.73 25.51 33.30
C GLN A 252 16.23 24.36 34.17
N GLN A 253 16.12 24.58 35.48
CA GLN A 253 15.49 23.64 36.41
C GLN A 253 13.99 23.55 36.09
N GLN A 254 13.51 22.34 35.80
CA GLN A 254 12.09 22.06 35.62
C GLN A 254 11.37 22.23 36.97
N GLN A 255 10.35 23.09 37.00
CA GLN A 255 9.43 23.20 38.13
C GLN A 255 8.62 21.90 38.23
N GLN A 256 8.66 21.27 39.40
CA GLN A 256 7.92 20.03 39.66
C GLN A 256 6.45 20.37 39.89
N ILE A 257 5.58 19.88 39.01
CA ILE A 257 4.13 20.10 39.07
C ILE A 257 3.49 18.86 39.70
N ASP A 258 2.56 19.06 40.63
CA ASP A 258 1.81 17.97 41.24
C ASP A 258 0.89 17.32 40.18
N PRO A 259 1.00 16.00 39.92
CA PRO A 259 0.28 15.33 38.84
C PRO A 259 -1.23 15.15 39.09
N ILE A 260 -1.73 15.40 40.31
CA ILE A 260 -3.16 15.29 40.64
C ILE A 260 -3.83 16.67 40.56
N THR A 261 -3.13 17.73 40.97
CA THR A 261 -3.73 19.07 41.11
C THR A 261 -3.28 20.08 40.05
N GLY A 262 -2.23 19.78 39.28
CA GLY A 262 -1.72 20.66 38.21
C GLY A 262 -1.11 21.97 38.71
N GLN A 263 -0.89 22.12 40.01
CA GLN A 263 -0.30 23.30 40.61
C GLN A 263 1.22 23.11 40.82
N PRO A 264 2.03 24.17 40.66
CA PRO A 264 3.46 24.10 40.93
C PRO A 264 3.73 23.90 42.43
N VAL A 265 4.57 22.93 42.78
CA VAL A 265 4.95 22.66 44.17
C VAL A 265 5.99 23.70 44.60
N ASN A 266 5.52 24.81 45.17
CA ASN A 266 6.40 25.87 45.66
C ASN A 266 6.93 25.51 47.05
N GLY A 267 7.99 24.69 47.09
CA GLY A 267 8.64 24.22 48.31
C GLY A 267 9.51 25.30 48.97
N GLY A 268 8.88 26.21 49.71
CA GLY A 268 9.59 27.09 50.64
C GLY A 268 9.79 26.40 51.99
N VAL A 269 11.04 26.15 52.38
CA VAL A 269 11.43 25.89 53.77
C VAL A 269 12.57 26.85 54.15
N TYR A 270 12.21 27.90 54.87
CA TYR A 270 13.09 28.74 55.67
C TYR A 270 13.30 28.09 57.05
N GLY A 271 14.56 28.00 57.52
CA GLY A 271 15.07 27.90 58.91
C GLY A 271 14.36 26.96 59.92
N ILE A 272 15.03 26.19 60.78
CA ILE A 272 16.31 26.30 61.48
C ILE A 272 16.73 24.85 61.84
#